data_AF-A0A9D7IZ81-F1
#
_entry.id   AF-A0A9D7IZ81-F1
#
_cell.length_a   1.000
_cell.length_b   1.000
_cell.length_c   1.000
_cell.angle_alpha   90.00
_cell.angle_beta   90.00
_cell.angle_gamma   90.00
#
_symmetry.space_group_name_H-M   'P 1'
#
loop_
_entity.id
_entity.type
_entity.pdbx_description
1 polymer ?
#
loop_
_entity_poly.entity_id
_entity_poly.type
_entity_poly.pdbx_seq_one_letter_code
_entity_poly.pdbx_strand_id
1 'polypeptide(L)'
;MNANYWFNNRDLRPDAKTGRAPRDRVLINQYGFRLGGPIWLPKKFFGPAAFDGRDKAFFFVNYEEYRIPEAASRQRTILTEAAPGQFQVCHFNRHQHRQPLHMVAAANGHTATPDPTIAQLLLDICNSTARTGGLITALTDPNTELFSFQNTGGQSRFFPTVRFDLNVTSKHKIENVWNYQKFTGVVDFLNSTDPAFPNFPNQGFQGRTVSRIRPLSVRHSPRRSSMKPASG
;
A
#
# COMPACT_ATOMS: atom_id res chain seq x y z
N MET A 1 -19.88 6.29 16.02
CA MET A 1 -20.16 6.65 14.61
C MET A 1 -19.17 5.90 13.73
N ASN A 2 -19.55 4.79 13.08
CA ASN A 2 -18.70 4.17 12.06
C ASN A 2 -19.53 3.24 11.14
N ALA A 3 -20.45 3.85 10.39
CA ALA A 3 -21.23 3.14 9.38
C ALA A 3 -20.37 2.86 8.13
N ASN A 4 -20.61 1.72 7.48
CA ASN A 4 -19.96 1.42 6.19
C ASN A 4 -20.52 2.34 5.10
N TYR A 5 -19.74 2.57 4.05
CA TYR A 5 -20.19 3.32 2.88
C TYR A 5 -21.37 2.61 2.22
N TRP A 6 -22.40 3.36 1.82
CA TRP A 6 -23.66 2.77 1.33
C TRP A 6 -23.44 1.87 0.12
N PHE A 7 -22.62 2.29 -0.84
CA PHE A 7 -22.34 1.53 -2.04
C PHE A 7 -21.61 0.22 -1.74
N ASN A 8 -20.76 0.16 -0.70
CA ASN A 8 -20.13 -1.09 -0.29
C ASN A 8 -21.16 -2.09 0.23
N ASN A 9 -22.16 -1.63 0.98
CA ASN A 9 -23.23 -2.51 1.48
C ASN A 9 -24.14 -3.01 0.36
N ARG A 10 -24.32 -2.23 -0.71
CA ARG A 10 -25.13 -2.61 -1.88
C ARG A 10 -24.38 -3.53 -2.84
N ASP A 11 -23.11 -3.20 -3.13
CA ASP A 11 -22.37 -3.73 -4.27
C ASP A 11 -21.33 -4.79 -3.90
N LEU A 12 -20.98 -4.96 -2.62
CA LEU A 12 -19.99 -5.97 -2.20
C LEU A 12 -20.68 -7.13 -1.49
N ARG A 13 -20.21 -8.35 -1.76
CA ARG A 13 -20.74 -9.55 -1.14
C ARG A 13 -20.46 -9.53 0.36
N PRO A 14 -21.48 -9.73 1.22
CA PRO A 14 -21.27 -9.86 2.66
C PRO A 14 -20.37 -11.06 3.01
N ASP A 15 -19.49 -10.88 3.99
CA ASP A 15 -18.72 -11.98 4.56
C ASP A 15 -19.67 -13.02 5.18
N ALA A 16 -19.50 -14.28 4.79
CA ALA A 16 -20.33 -15.40 5.24
C ALA A 16 -20.33 -15.60 6.77
N LYS A 17 -19.27 -15.18 7.48
CA LYS A 17 -19.17 -15.31 8.93
C LYS A 17 -19.79 -14.14 9.69
N THR A 18 -19.69 -12.93 9.15
CA THR A 18 -20.09 -11.70 9.86
C THR A 18 -21.38 -11.09 9.33
N GLY A 19 -21.86 -11.53 8.16
CA GLY A 19 -23.06 -11.02 7.50
C GLY A 19 -22.94 -9.56 7.05
N ARG A 20 -21.73 -8.99 7.06
CA ARG A 20 -21.47 -7.58 6.75
C ARG A 20 -20.64 -7.48 5.48
N ALA A 21 -20.98 -6.51 4.63
CA ALA A 21 -20.16 -6.16 3.49
C ALA A 21 -18.77 -5.68 3.95
N PRO A 22 -17.71 -5.98 3.18
CA PRO A 22 -16.40 -5.40 3.38
C PRO A 22 -16.48 -3.88 3.53
N ARG A 23 -15.62 -3.33 4.39
CA ARG A 23 -15.54 -1.90 4.64
C ARG A 23 -14.16 -1.38 4.26
N ASP A 24 -14.12 -0.23 3.63
CA ASP A 24 -12.88 0.52 3.43
C ASP A 24 -12.32 0.93 4.80
N ARG A 25 -11.29 0.22 5.26
CA ARG A 25 -10.67 0.47 6.56
C ARG A 25 -9.53 1.45 6.37
N VAL A 26 -9.80 2.71 6.69
CA VAL A 26 -8.75 3.71 6.90
C VAL A 26 -8.28 3.59 8.35
N LEU A 27 -7.36 2.66 8.63
CA LEU A 27 -6.70 2.58 9.93
C LEU A 27 -5.21 2.88 9.77
N ILE A 28 -4.82 4.07 10.19
CA ILE A 28 -3.42 4.47 10.22
C ILE A 28 -2.76 3.79 11.42
N ASN A 29 -1.81 2.90 11.17
CA ASN A 29 -0.99 2.33 12.23
C ASN A 29 0.32 3.11 12.32
N GLN A 30 0.54 3.76 13.45
CA GLN A 30 1.75 4.50 13.72
C GLN A 30 2.62 3.72 14.72
N TYR A 31 3.87 3.48 14.34
CA TYR A 31 4.87 2.85 15.17
C TYR A 31 6.06 3.78 15.30
N GLY A 32 6.80 3.64 16.39
CA GLY A 32 8.05 4.35 16.52
C GLY A 32 8.73 4.12 17.85
N PHE A 33 10.00 4.50 17.88
CA PHE A 33 10.77 4.57 19.10
C PHE A 33 11.74 5.74 19.04
N ARG A 34 12.13 6.18 20.22
CA ARG A 34 13.13 7.24 20.42
C ARG A 34 14.14 6.72 21.42
N LEU A 35 15.41 6.84 21.07
CA LEU A 35 16.51 6.49 21.95
C LEU A 35 17.58 7.56 21.84
N GLY A 36 18.11 7.99 22.98
CA GLY A 36 19.23 8.91 22.99
C GLY A 36 19.94 8.91 24.32
N GLY A 37 21.19 9.37 24.30
CA GLY A 37 22.02 9.38 25.49
C GLY A 37 23.48 9.70 25.20
N PRO A 38 24.31 9.75 26.26
CA PRO A 38 25.74 9.91 26.10
C PRO A 38 26.34 8.69 25.39
N ILE A 39 27.32 8.93 24.52
CA ILE A 39 28.08 7.86 23.86
C ILE A 39 29.15 7.38 24.84
N TRP A 40 28.98 6.18 25.38
CA TRP A 40 29.94 5.52 26.25
C TRP A 40 30.21 4.10 25.76
N LEU A 41 31.44 3.86 25.31
CA LEU A 41 31.93 2.57 24.81
C LEU A 41 32.95 2.02 25.83
N PRO A 42 32.55 1.07 26.70
CA PRO A 42 33.41 0.60 27.77
C PRO A 42 34.60 -0.20 27.23
N LYS A 43 35.79 0.05 27.79
CA LYS A 43 37.04 -0.60 27.36
C LYS A 43 37.00 -2.13 27.46
N LYS A 44 36.25 -2.68 28.41
CA LYS A 44 36.08 -4.13 28.60
C LYS A 44 35.44 -4.82 27.39
N PHE A 45 34.60 -4.12 26.61
CA PHE A 45 33.88 -4.70 25.48
C PHE A 45 34.39 -4.20 24.12
N PHE A 46 34.99 -3.00 24.06
CA PHE A 46 35.40 -2.36 22.80
C PHE A 46 36.92 -2.21 22.63
N GLY A 47 37.74 -2.69 23.58
CA GLY A 47 39.20 -2.76 23.45
C GLY A 47 39.84 -1.41 23.10
N PRO A 48 40.66 -1.31 22.03
CA PRO A 48 41.29 -0.05 21.61
C PRO A 48 40.30 0.98 21.05
N ALA A 49 39.08 0.58 20.66
CA ALA A 49 38.02 1.48 20.20
C ALA A 49 37.16 2.05 21.35
N ALA A 50 37.59 1.86 22.61
CA ALA A 50 36.91 2.40 23.77
C ALA A 50 36.85 3.93 23.74
N PHE A 51 35.71 4.47 24.15
CA PHE A 51 35.47 5.90 24.15
C PHE A 51 34.58 6.30 25.32
N ASP A 52 35.08 7.17 26.19
CA ASP A 52 34.28 7.77 27.25
C ASP A 52 33.82 9.17 26.84
N GLY A 53 32.65 9.21 26.19
CA GLY A 53 32.00 10.42 25.72
C GLY A 53 30.96 10.97 26.68
N ARG A 54 30.89 10.51 27.93
CA ARG A 54 29.98 11.09 28.94
C ARG A 54 30.21 12.60 29.01
N ASP A 55 29.12 13.38 28.96
CA ASP A 55 29.09 14.85 28.91
C ASP A 55 29.69 15.53 27.66
N LYS A 56 30.28 14.76 26.74
CA LYS A 56 30.96 15.29 25.56
C LYS A 56 30.29 14.89 24.25
N ALA A 57 29.79 13.68 24.15
CA ALA A 57 29.26 13.13 22.91
C ALA A 57 27.89 12.50 23.17
N PHE A 58 26.92 12.83 22.32
CA PHE A 58 25.54 12.39 22.45
C PHE A 58 25.03 11.87 21.13
N PHE A 59 24.19 10.86 21.20
CA PHE A 59 23.45 10.36 20.05
C PHE A 59 21.95 10.46 20.31
N PHE A 60 21.20 10.66 19.24
CA PHE A 60 19.73 10.63 19.25
C PHE A 60 19.26 9.90 18.00
N VAL A 61 18.41 8.90 18.19
CA VAL A 61 17.75 8.14 17.13
C VAL A 61 16.25 8.28 17.34
N ASN A 62 15.56 8.69 16.27
CA ASN A 62 14.12 8.64 16.16
C ASN A 62 13.77 7.74 14.98
N TYR A 63 12.87 6.80 15.20
CA TYR A 63 12.28 6.02 14.12
C TYR A 63 10.77 6.16 14.21
N GLU A 64 10.15 6.57 13.10
CA GLU A 64 8.70 6.60 12.96
C GLU A 64 8.30 5.87 11.69
N GLU A 65 7.26 5.06 11.78
CA GLU A 65 6.68 4.29 10.70
C GLU A 65 5.17 4.48 10.68
N TYR A 66 4.63 4.75 9.50
CA TYR A 66 3.19 4.83 9.27
C TYR A 66 2.81 3.78 8.25
N ARG A 67 1.88 2.90 8.62
CA ARG A 67 1.20 2.00 7.69
C ARG A 67 -0.21 2.51 7.44
N ILE A 68 -0.46 2.85 6.20
CA ILE A 68 -1.72 3.44 5.73
C ILE A 68 -2.33 2.41 4.76
N PRO A 69 -3.08 1.41 5.27
CA PRO A 69 -3.83 0.52 4.41
C PRO A 69 -4.90 1.32 3.68
N GLU A 70 -5.05 1.02 2.39
CA GLU A 70 -6.03 1.65 1.52
C GLU A 70 -6.86 0.56 0.85
N ALA A 71 -8.11 0.85 0.57
CA ALA A 71 -8.96 -0.04 -0.18
C ALA A 71 -9.89 0.79 -1.07
N ALA A 72 -10.19 0.26 -2.25
CA ALA A 72 -11.04 0.92 -3.21
C ALA A 72 -11.98 -0.10 -3.87
N SER A 73 -13.28 0.22 -3.93
CA SER A 73 -14.24 -0.54 -4.71
C SER A 73 -14.00 -0.36 -6.21
N ARG A 74 -14.18 -1.43 -6.96
CA ARG A 74 -14.08 -1.52 -8.41
C ARG A 74 -15.26 -2.29 -8.95
N GLN A 75 -15.73 -1.86 -10.12
CA GLN A 75 -16.72 -2.57 -10.90
C GLN A 75 -16.15 -2.85 -12.28
N ARG A 76 -16.32 -4.08 -12.76
CA ARG A 76 -15.87 -4.53 -14.08
C ARG A 76 -17.00 -5.29 -14.75
N THR A 77 -17.26 -4.97 -16.00
CA THR A 77 -18.14 -5.79 -16.83
C THR A 77 -17.38 -7.03 -17.26
N ILE A 78 -17.88 -8.19 -16.89
CA ILE A 78 -17.39 -9.50 -17.30
C ILE A 78 -18.42 -10.18 -18.20
N LEU A 79 -17.97 -11.16 -18.97
CA LEU A 79 -18.90 -12.08 -19.61
C LEU A 79 -19.50 -12.98 -18.53
N THR A 80 -20.79 -13.27 -18.65
CA THR A 80 -21.45 -14.29 -17.81
C THR A 80 -20.69 -15.62 -17.91
N GLU A 81 -20.74 -16.48 -16.88
CA GLU A 81 -20.07 -17.81 -16.79
C GLU A 81 -20.25 -18.77 -18.00
N ALA A 82 -20.96 -18.34 -19.04
CA ALA A 82 -21.03 -18.95 -20.36
C ALA A 82 -19.75 -18.75 -21.23
N ALA A 83 -18.60 -18.32 -20.71
CA ALA A 83 -17.36 -18.23 -21.50
C ALA A 83 -16.48 -19.50 -21.33
N PRO A 84 -15.95 -20.13 -22.41
CA PRO A 84 -15.70 -19.59 -23.74
C PRO A 84 -16.67 -20.16 -24.80
N GLY A 85 -17.42 -19.25 -25.42
CA GLY A 85 -18.20 -19.55 -26.61
C GLY A 85 -19.61 -20.07 -26.35
N GLN A 86 -20.17 -19.94 -25.14
CA GLN A 86 -21.61 -20.04 -24.88
C GLN A 86 -22.19 -18.63 -24.76
N PHE A 87 -23.14 -18.31 -25.64
CA PHE A 87 -23.84 -17.04 -25.60
C PHE A 87 -25.29 -17.32 -25.25
N GLN A 88 -25.87 -16.47 -24.41
CA GLN A 88 -27.30 -16.47 -24.16
C GLN A 88 -27.99 -15.76 -25.33
N VAL A 89 -28.83 -16.49 -26.06
CA VAL A 89 -29.63 -15.93 -27.15
C VAL A 89 -31.08 -15.85 -26.66
N CYS A 90 -31.64 -14.65 -26.60
CA CYS A 90 -33.07 -14.47 -26.35
C CYS A 90 -33.83 -14.65 -27.66
N HIS A 91 -34.59 -15.75 -27.78
CA HIS A 91 -35.54 -15.91 -28.89
C HIS A 91 -36.82 -15.10 -28.59
N PHE A 92 -37.54 -14.68 -29.63
CA PHE A 92 -38.78 -13.87 -29.55
C PHE A 92 -39.89 -14.45 -28.64
N ASN A 93 -39.76 -15.69 -28.17
CA ASN A 93 -40.66 -16.35 -27.22
C ASN A 93 -40.10 -16.46 -25.79
N ARG A 94 -39.46 -15.40 -25.25
CA ARG A 94 -39.12 -15.17 -23.82
C ARG A 94 -38.44 -16.31 -23.03
N HIS A 95 -37.95 -17.37 -23.68
CA HIS A 95 -37.14 -18.40 -23.05
C HIS A 95 -35.66 -18.11 -23.35
N GLN A 96 -34.88 -17.84 -22.30
CA GLN A 96 -33.43 -17.71 -22.40
C GLN A 96 -32.83 -19.09 -22.66
N HIS A 97 -32.35 -19.34 -23.88
CA HIS A 97 -31.60 -20.55 -24.20
C HIS A 97 -30.10 -20.25 -24.15
N ARG A 98 -29.35 -21.01 -23.35
CA ARG A 98 -27.89 -21.04 -23.38
C ARG A 98 -27.46 -21.96 -24.53
N GLN A 99 -26.87 -21.41 -25.58
CA GLN A 99 -26.30 -22.22 -26.65
C GLN A 99 -24.83 -21.86 -26.87
N PRO A 100 -23.93 -22.85 -26.95
CA PRO A 100 -22.58 -22.64 -27.46
C PRO A 100 -22.59 -22.09 -28.89
N LEU A 101 -22.17 -20.83 -29.08
CA LEU A 101 -21.93 -20.21 -30.39
C LEU A 101 -20.98 -21.07 -31.24
N HIS A 102 -20.01 -21.75 -30.63
CA HIS A 102 -19.14 -22.67 -31.37
C HIS A 102 -19.90 -23.87 -31.94
N MET A 103 -20.95 -24.36 -31.28
CA MET A 103 -21.80 -25.40 -31.86
C MET A 103 -22.68 -24.86 -32.99
N VAL A 104 -23.14 -23.61 -32.88
CA VAL A 104 -23.84 -22.93 -33.99
C VAL A 104 -22.90 -22.72 -35.18
N ALA A 105 -21.66 -22.30 -34.94
CA ALA A 105 -20.63 -22.16 -35.96
C ALA A 105 -20.32 -23.51 -36.63
N ALA A 106 -20.11 -24.56 -35.83
CA ALA A 106 -19.87 -25.92 -36.34
C ALA A 106 -21.05 -26.42 -37.20
N ALA A 107 -22.29 -26.20 -36.75
CA ALA A 107 -23.50 -26.59 -37.48
C ALA A 107 -23.65 -25.86 -38.82
N ASN A 108 -23.05 -24.67 -38.96
CA ASN A 108 -23.09 -23.86 -40.18
C ASN A 108 -21.76 -23.90 -40.97
N GLY A 109 -20.84 -24.84 -40.65
CA GLY A 109 -19.59 -25.02 -41.38
C GLY A 109 -18.53 -23.93 -41.14
N HIS A 110 -18.68 -23.14 -40.08
CA HIS A 110 -17.72 -22.12 -39.66
C HIS A 110 -16.73 -22.65 -38.62
N THR A 111 -15.61 -21.94 -38.43
CA THR A 111 -14.60 -22.26 -37.42
C THR A 111 -15.21 -22.25 -36.02
N ALA A 112 -15.13 -23.40 -35.34
CA ALA A 112 -15.72 -23.62 -34.01
C ALA A 112 -14.68 -23.81 -32.90
N THR A 113 -13.39 -23.70 -33.22
CA THR A 113 -12.30 -23.89 -32.26
C THR A 113 -11.96 -22.54 -31.61
N PRO A 114 -12.13 -22.38 -30.28
CA PRO A 114 -11.67 -21.19 -29.59
C PRO A 114 -10.15 -21.06 -29.66
N ASP A 115 -9.65 -19.83 -29.77
CA ASP A 115 -8.22 -19.57 -29.60
C ASP A 115 -7.79 -20.01 -28.18
N PRO A 116 -6.73 -20.84 -28.05
CA PRO A 116 -6.34 -21.40 -26.76
C PRO A 116 -5.87 -20.32 -25.76
N THR A 117 -5.27 -19.23 -26.24
CA THR A 117 -4.81 -18.13 -25.38
C THR A 117 -6.00 -17.35 -24.81
N ILE A 118 -6.96 -17.02 -25.66
CA ILE A 118 -8.20 -16.32 -25.25
C ILE A 118 -9.04 -17.22 -24.33
N ALA A 119 -9.14 -18.51 -24.63
CA ALA A 119 -9.85 -19.48 -23.80
C ALA A 119 -9.24 -19.57 -22.39
N GLN A 120 -7.91 -19.62 -22.28
CA GLN A 120 -7.22 -19.64 -20.99
C GLN A 120 -7.40 -18.32 -20.22
N LEU A 121 -7.29 -17.17 -20.90
CA LEU A 121 -7.50 -15.87 -20.25
C LEU A 121 -8.92 -15.74 -19.67
N LEU A 122 -9.94 -16.18 -20.41
CA LEU A 122 -11.33 -16.17 -19.93
C LEU A 122 -11.52 -17.12 -18.74
N LEU A 123 -10.88 -18.29 -18.76
CA LEU A 123 -10.88 -19.23 -17.65
C LEU A 123 -10.21 -18.64 -16.39
N ASP A 124 -9.10 -17.93 -16.55
CA ASP A 124 -8.41 -17.23 -15.46
C ASP A 124 -9.27 -16.12 -14.84
N ILE A 125 -10.01 -15.36 -15.66
CA ILE A 125 -10.98 -14.34 -15.20
C ILE A 125 -12.12 -15.01 -14.42
N CYS A 126 -12.70 -16.10 -14.94
CA CYS A 126 -13.75 -16.86 -14.25
C CYS A 126 -13.25 -17.41 -12.90
N ASN A 127 -12.05 -18.01 -12.86
CA ASN A 127 -11.47 -18.53 -11.63
C ASN A 127 -11.17 -17.42 -10.61
N SER A 128 -10.73 -16.25 -11.07
CA SER A 128 -10.47 -15.08 -10.22
C SER A 128 -11.75 -14.53 -9.57
N THR A 129 -12.82 -14.41 -10.37
CA THR A 129 -14.12 -13.88 -9.94
C THR A 129 -14.90 -14.83 -9.04
N ALA A 130 -14.81 -16.16 -9.27
CA ALA A 130 -15.47 -17.17 -8.46
C ALA A 130 -14.82 -17.37 -7.07
N ARG A 131 -13.50 -17.18 -6.96
CA ARG A 131 -12.74 -17.44 -5.72
C ARG A 131 -12.63 -16.23 -4.79
N THR A 132 -12.74 -15.03 -5.34
CA THR A 132 -12.57 -13.79 -4.58
C THR A 132 -13.96 -13.25 -4.26
N GLY A 133 -14.24 -12.90 -3.00
CA GLY A 133 -15.57 -12.51 -2.48
C GLY A 133 -16.19 -11.23 -3.05
N GLY A 134 -16.10 -11.00 -4.36
CA GLY A 134 -16.86 -9.98 -5.08
C GLY A 134 -18.32 -10.40 -5.30
N LEU A 135 -19.14 -9.43 -5.70
CA LEU A 135 -20.54 -9.61 -6.05
C LEU A 135 -20.68 -9.60 -7.58
N ILE A 136 -21.43 -10.55 -8.11
CA ILE A 136 -21.80 -10.60 -9.52
C ILE A 136 -23.27 -10.18 -9.64
N THR A 137 -23.55 -9.19 -10.48
CA THR A 137 -24.91 -8.70 -10.76
C THR A 137 -25.19 -8.81 -12.25
N ALA A 138 -26.28 -9.45 -12.63
CA ALA A 138 -26.70 -9.53 -14.04
C ALA A 138 -27.00 -8.13 -14.60
N LEU A 139 -26.56 -7.86 -15.83
CA LEU A 139 -26.88 -6.65 -16.57
C LEU A 139 -28.08 -6.87 -17.50
N THR A 140 -28.50 -5.81 -18.19
CA THR A 140 -29.58 -5.88 -19.19
C THR A 140 -29.22 -6.78 -20.37
N ASP A 141 -27.94 -6.87 -20.74
CA ASP A 141 -27.46 -7.86 -21.69
C ASP A 141 -27.17 -9.17 -20.95
N PRO A 142 -27.88 -10.27 -21.30
CA PRO A 142 -27.75 -11.58 -20.64
C PRO A 142 -26.37 -12.25 -20.85
N ASN A 143 -25.51 -11.70 -21.71
CA ASN A 143 -24.14 -12.17 -21.92
C ASN A 143 -23.12 -11.45 -21.03
N THR A 144 -23.54 -10.44 -20.26
CA THR A 144 -22.66 -9.63 -19.44
C THR A 144 -23.14 -9.54 -18.00
N GLU A 145 -22.19 -9.49 -17.09
CA GLU A 145 -22.44 -9.30 -15.67
C GLU A 145 -21.50 -8.21 -15.15
N LEU A 146 -21.97 -7.51 -14.11
CA LEU A 146 -21.16 -6.56 -13.36
C LEU A 146 -20.52 -7.28 -12.18
N PHE A 147 -19.20 -7.42 -12.23
CA PHE A 147 -18.40 -7.90 -11.12
C PHE A 147 -17.91 -6.74 -10.27
N SER A 148 -18.33 -6.70 -9.02
CA SER A 148 -17.95 -5.70 -8.03
C SER A 148 -17.02 -6.31 -7.00
N PHE A 149 -15.84 -5.72 -6.80
CA PHE A 149 -14.82 -6.20 -5.88
C PHE A 149 -14.06 -5.04 -5.25
N GLN A 150 -13.29 -5.34 -4.20
CA GLN A 150 -12.49 -4.35 -3.51
C GLN A 150 -11.02 -4.65 -3.72
N ASN A 151 -10.30 -3.73 -4.36
CA ASN A 151 -8.85 -3.80 -4.41
C ASN A 151 -8.27 -3.27 -3.10
N THR A 152 -7.30 -4.00 -2.56
CA THR A 152 -6.58 -3.62 -1.34
C THR A 152 -5.18 -3.16 -1.73
N GLY A 153 -4.78 -2.03 -1.16
CA GLY A 153 -3.46 -1.46 -1.34
C GLY A 153 -3.00 -0.84 -0.03
N GLY A 154 -2.11 0.13 -0.16
CA GLY A 154 -1.66 0.88 0.99
C GLY A 154 -0.26 1.43 0.82
N GLN A 155 0.09 2.31 1.74
CA GLN A 155 1.37 2.98 1.78
C GLN A 155 2.07 2.71 3.10
N SER A 156 3.36 2.45 3.03
CA SER A 156 4.26 2.45 4.20
C SER A 156 5.20 3.64 4.08
N ARG A 157 5.30 4.42 5.16
CA ARG A 157 6.16 5.60 5.25
C ARG A 157 7.11 5.44 6.41
N PHE A 158 8.40 5.62 6.16
CA PHE A 158 9.48 5.46 7.12
C PHE A 158 10.22 6.78 7.30
N PHE A 159 10.41 7.19 8.55
CA PHE A 159 11.07 8.44 8.92
C PHE A 159 12.17 8.23 9.98
N PRO A 160 13.26 7.50 9.68
CA PRO A 160 14.42 7.46 10.57
C PRO A 160 15.19 8.78 10.56
N THR A 161 15.49 9.26 11.76
CA THR A 161 16.39 10.38 12.01
C THR A 161 17.48 9.94 12.98
N VAL A 162 18.73 10.26 12.64
CA VAL A 162 19.88 10.07 13.51
C VAL A 162 20.58 11.41 13.68
N ARG A 163 20.93 11.75 14.92
CA ARG A 163 21.69 12.94 15.27
C ARG A 163 22.87 12.57 16.15
N PHE A 164 24.00 13.18 15.86
CA PHE A 164 25.22 13.10 16.65
C PHE A 164 25.67 14.50 17.04
N ASP A 165 25.91 14.69 18.33
CA ASP A 165 26.44 15.93 18.90
C ASP A 165 27.76 15.64 19.60
N LEU A 166 28.77 16.48 19.36
CA LEU A 166 30.08 16.40 19.99
C LEU A 166 30.51 17.79 20.49
N ASN A 167 30.66 17.92 21.80
CA ASN A 167 31.29 19.07 22.45
C ASN A 167 32.80 18.90 22.37
N VAL A 168 33.42 19.54 21.38
CA VAL A 168 34.89 19.50 21.18
C VAL A 168 35.58 20.29 22.29
N THR A 169 35.01 21.43 22.67
CA THR A 169 35.43 22.20 23.85
C THR A 169 34.20 22.73 24.59
N SER A 170 34.39 23.41 25.72
CA SER A 170 33.31 24.11 26.42
C SER A 170 32.65 25.23 25.60
N LYS A 171 33.26 25.62 24.47
CA LYS A 171 32.77 26.71 23.59
C LYS A 171 32.45 26.24 22.17
N HIS A 172 32.87 25.04 21.77
CA HIS A 172 32.73 24.53 20.41
C HIS A 172 31.98 23.20 20.42
N LYS A 173 30.88 23.16 19.66
CA LYS A 173 30.13 21.93 19.40
C LYS A 173 30.02 21.66 17.91
N ILE A 174 30.07 20.38 17.58
CA ILE A 174 29.81 19.81 16.27
C ILE A 174 28.49 19.07 16.34
N GLU A 175 27.59 19.35 15.40
CA GLU A 175 26.31 18.66 15.27
C GLU A 175 26.15 18.14 13.85
N ASN A 176 25.72 16.89 13.74
CA ASN A 176 25.38 16.25 12.50
C ASN A 176 24.01 15.58 12.60
N VAL A 177 23.15 15.80 11.61
CA VAL A 177 21.79 15.24 11.58
C VAL A 177 21.53 14.61 10.22
N TRP A 178 21.19 13.33 10.24
CA TRP A 178 20.73 12.54 9.11
C TRP A 178 19.24 12.32 9.21
N ASN A 179 18.51 12.70 8.17
CA ASN A 179 17.10 12.41 8.03
C ASN A 179 16.91 11.58 6.77
N TYR A 180 16.16 10.49 6.88
CA TYR A 180 15.81 9.66 5.75
C TYR A 180 14.30 9.46 5.73
N GLN A 181 13.72 9.57 4.54
CA GLN A 181 12.30 9.42 4.31
C GLN A 181 12.11 8.43 3.17
N LYS A 182 11.37 7.36 3.43
CA LYS A 182 11.02 6.36 2.41
C LYS A 182 9.52 6.19 2.36
N PHE A 183 8.97 6.26 1.15
CA PHE A 183 7.57 6.08 0.84
C PHE A 183 7.47 4.88 -0.11
N THR A 184 6.72 3.86 0.27
CA THR A 184 6.47 2.68 -0.57
C THR A 184 4.98 2.44 -0.65
N GLY A 185 4.41 2.38 -1.85
CA GLY A 185 3.04 1.90 -2.09
C GLY A 185 3.02 0.40 -2.40
N VAL A 186 1.95 -0.30 -2.06
CA VAL A 186 1.73 -1.70 -2.50
C VAL A 186 0.99 -1.73 -3.83
N VAL A 187 -0.06 -0.92 -3.95
CA VAL A 187 -0.89 -0.74 -5.16
C VAL A 187 -1.16 0.75 -5.30
N ASP A 188 -0.94 1.30 -6.50
CA ASP A 188 -1.23 2.70 -6.80
C ASP A 188 -2.65 2.85 -7.37
N PHE A 189 -3.53 3.43 -6.56
CA PHE A 189 -4.93 3.66 -6.92
C PHE A 189 -5.14 4.95 -7.73
N LEU A 190 -4.14 5.82 -7.87
CA LEU A 190 -4.28 7.16 -8.48
C LEU A 190 -4.01 7.15 -9.99
N ASN A 191 -3.34 6.12 -10.51
CA ASN A 191 -2.96 6.01 -11.92
C ASN A 191 -3.53 4.76 -12.61
N SER A 192 -4.59 4.15 -12.06
CA SER A 192 -5.26 2.98 -12.66
C SER A 192 -4.34 1.76 -12.87
N THR A 193 -3.28 1.64 -12.08
CA THR A 193 -2.37 0.48 -12.10
C THR A 193 -2.73 -0.56 -11.03
N ASP A 194 -3.94 -0.49 -10.48
CA ASP A 194 -4.50 -1.55 -9.66
C ASP A 194 -4.95 -2.75 -10.53
N PRO A 195 -4.85 -3.99 -10.01
CA PRO A 195 -5.13 -5.17 -10.80
C PRO A 195 -6.55 -5.15 -11.38
N ALA A 196 -6.67 -5.57 -12.65
CA ALA A 196 -7.94 -5.52 -13.37
C ALA A 196 -8.97 -6.52 -12.80
N PHE A 197 -8.47 -7.65 -12.31
CA PHE A 197 -9.20 -8.67 -11.56
C PHE A 197 -8.37 -9.09 -10.35
N PRO A 198 -8.99 -9.62 -9.29
CA PRO A 198 -8.26 -10.15 -8.15
C PRO A 198 -7.14 -11.12 -8.56
N ASN A 199 -5.95 -10.96 -7.97
CA ASN A 199 -4.77 -11.79 -8.20
C ASN A 199 -4.16 -11.72 -9.62
N PHE A 200 -4.60 -10.80 -10.49
CA PHE A 200 -3.94 -10.61 -11.77
C PHE A 200 -2.61 -9.87 -11.58
N PRO A 201 -1.57 -10.18 -12.38
CA PRO A 201 -0.23 -9.62 -12.24
C PRO A 201 -0.09 -8.19 -12.79
N ASN A 202 -1.17 -7.59 -13.32
CA ASN A 202 -1.15 -6.28 -13.96
C ASN A 202 -1.17 -5.13 -12.94
N GLN A 203 -0.18 -5.08 -12.05
CA GLN A 203 -0.12 -4.13 -10.94
C GLN A 203 1.09 -3.19 -11.07
N GLY A 204 0.89 -1.90 -10.79
CA GLY A 204 1.94 -0.89 -10.71
C GLY A 204 2.36 -0.61 -9.27
N PHE A 205 3.67 -0.44 -9.07
CA PHE A 205 4.28 -0.07 -7.80
C PHE A 205 4.85 1.34 -7.89
N GLN A 206 4.58 2.19 -6.88
CA GLN A 206 5.22 3.49 -6.75
C GLN A 206 6.01 3.56 -5.44
N GLY A 207 7.32 3.82 -5.56
CA GLY A 207 8.22 4.04 -4.42
C GLY A 207 9.01 5.33 -4.59
N ARG A 208 9.12 6.13 -3.53
CA ARG A 208 9.94 7.34 -3.49
C ARG A 208 10.84 7.32 -2.26
N THR A 209 12.11 7.63 -2.48
CA THR A 209 13.10 7.77 -1.39
C THR A 209 13.67 9.18 -1.40
N VAL A 210 13.76 9.81 -0.23
CA VAL A 210 14.41 11.11 -0.03
C VAL A 210 15.35 11.00 1.16
N SER A 211 16.65 11.20 0.93
CA SER A 211 17.65 11.34 1.99
C SER A 211 18.06 12.81 2.10
N ARG A 212 18.13 13.34 3.33
CA ARG A 212 18.65 14.68 3.59
C ARG A 212 19.62 14.62 4.77
N ILE A 213 20.88 14.93 4.47
CA ILE A 213 21.91 15.18 5.46
C ILE A 213 21.92 16.68 5.70
N ARG A 214 21.74 17.13 6.95
CA ARG A 214 22.04 18.52 7.28
C ARG A 214 23.57 18.66 7.35
N PRO A 215 24.17 19.66 6.68
CA PRO A 215 25.60 19.86 6.70
C PRO A 215 26.10 20.09 8.13
N LEU A 216 27.34 19.67 8.38
CA LEU A 216 28.03 19.80 9.67
C LEU A 216 27.92 21.25 10.16
N SER A 217 27.34 21.45 11.35
CA SER A 217 27.29 22.79 11.96
C SER A 217 28.27 22.88 13.11
N VAL A 218 29.11 23.91 13.09
CA VAL A 218 29.96 24.30 14.21
C VAL A 218 29.34 25.52 14.85
N ARG A 219 28.99 25.42 16.14
CA ARG A 219 28.46 26.56 16.90
C ARG A 219 29.45 26.98 17.97
N HIS A 220 29.72 28.28 18.02
CA HIS A 220 30.50 28.95 19.06
C HIS A 220 29.54 29.64 20.03
N SER A 221 29.72 29.43 21.33
CA SER A 221 28.99 30.19 22.37
C SER A 221 29.94 31.12 23.10
N PRO A 222 29.82 32.46 22.95
CA PRO A 222 30.57 33.39 23.78
C PRO A 222 30.06 33.35 25.22
N ARG A 223 30.97 33.43 26.19
CA ARG A 223 30.64 33.50 27.62
C ARG A 223 29.97 34.85 27.87
N ARG A 224 28.75 34.88 28.38
CA ARG A 224 28.12 36.11 28.90
C ARG A 224 29.01 36.58 30.06
N SER A 225 29.72 37.71 29.89
CA SER A 225 30.48 38.27 31.01
C SER A 225 29.47 38.72 32.06
N SER A 226 29.60 38.22 33.28
CA SER A 226 28.94 38.81 34.41
C SER A 226 29.52 40.22 34.58
N MET A 227 28.75 41.26 34.24
CA MET A 227 29.05 42.60 34.73
C MET A 227 29.10 42.53 36.25
N LYS A 228 30.29 42.75 36.83
CA LYS A 228 30.39 43.04 38.25
C LYS A 228 29.63 44.35 38.52
N PRO A 229 28.76 44.43 39.54
CA PRO A 229 28.21 45.71 39.94
C PRO A 229 29.35 46.60 40.40
N ALA A 230 29.41 47.83 39.87
CA ALA A 230 30.31 48.86 40.38
C ALA A 230 29.84 49.20 41.80
N SER A 231 30.71 48.96 42.78
CA SER A 231 30.55 49.49 44.13
C SER A 231 30.77 51.00 44.08
N GLY A 232 29.71 51.76 44.30
CA GLY A 232 29.75 53.18 44.66
C GLY A 232 29.71 53.34 46.18
#